data_AF-A0A5J4VKZ2-F1
#
_entry.id   AF-A0A5J4VKZ2-F1
#
_cell.length_a   1.000
_cell.length_b   1.000
_cell.length_c   1.000
_cell.angle_alpha   90.00
_cell.angle_beta   90.00
_cell.angle_gamma   90.00
#
_symmetry.space_group_name_H-M   'P 1'
#
loop_
_entity.id
_entity.type
_entity.pdbx_description
1 polymer ?
#
loop_
_entity_poly.entity_id
_entity_poly.type
_entity_poly.pdbx_seq_one_letter_code
_entity_poly.pdbx_strand_id
1 'polypeptide(L)' 'WDLRKGDKCGQDVKYNLPITACAFSPDGKFLAHAIGYDWSRGPDEYYPQQMKPQLYIHQLQQTDIVAPNR' A
#
# COMPACT_ATOMS: atom_id res chain seq x y z
N TRP A 1 7.57 8.55 0.06
CA TRP A 1 8.98 8.94 0.22
C TRP A 1 9.20 10.27 -0.47
N ASP A 2 9.88 11.21 0.18
CA ASP A 2 10.37 12.42 -0.44
C ASP A 2 11.75 12.10 -1.02
N LEU A 3 11.82 11.89 -2.34
CA LEU A 3 13.05 11.49 -3.02
C LEU A 3 14.16 12.53 -2.94
N ARG A 4 13.82 13.82 -2.74
CA ARG A 4 14.81 14.90 -2.64
C ARG A 4 15.48 14.93 -1.28
N LYS A 5 14.73 14.57 -0.23
CA LYS A 5 15.22 14.53 1.15
C LYS A 5 15.77 13.15 1.54
N GLY A 6 15.35 12.10 0.86
CA GLY A 6 15.64 10.72 1.24
C GLY A 6 14.79 10.22 2.41
N ASP A 7 13.76 10.99 2.81
CA ASP A 7 12.97 10.71 4.00
C ASP A 7 11.61 10.11 3.67
N LYS A 8 11.10 9.30 4.59
CA LYS A 8 9.72 8.85 4.55
C LYS A 8 8.79 10.02 4.86
N CYS A 9 7.77 10.20 4.02
CA CYS A 9 6.84 11.33 4.09
C CYS A 9 5.37 10.91 4.18
N GLY A 10 5.07 9.63 4.40
CA GLY A 10 3.69 9.12 4.47
C GLY A 10 3.50 8.19 5.67
N GLN A 11 2.24 7.93 6.02
CA GLN A 11 1.91 7.01 7.09
C GLN A 11 2.04 5.54 6.66
N ASP A 12 2.38 4.68 7.62
CA ASP A 12 2.30 3.25 7.41
C ASP A 12 0.85 2.79 7.46
N VAL A 13 0.44 2.04 6.44
CA VAL A 13 -0.81 1.29 6.48
C VAL A 13 -0.46 -0.18 6.64
N LYS A 14 -1.07 -0.81 7.63
CA LYS A 14 -0.92 -2.26 7.87
C LYS A 14 -2.13 -3.00 7.34
N TYR A 15 -1.85 -4.06 6.60
CA TYR A 15 -2.84 -5.00 6.09
C TYR A 15 -2.53 -6.41 6.61
N ASN A 16 -3.56 -7.24 6.69
CA ASN A 16 -3.43 -8.64 7.11
C ASN A 16 -2.91 -9.55 5.99
N LEU A 17 -2.78 -9.02 4.77
CA LEU A 17 -2.23 -9.70 3.60
C LEU A 17 -1.20 -8.78 2.89
N PRO A 18 -0.24 -9.35 2.16
CA PRO A 18 0.71 -8.59 1.35
C PRO A 18 0.04 -7.63 0.37
N ILE A 19 0.69 -6.49 0.10
CA ILE A 19 0.36 -5.63 -1.03
C ILE A 19 1.00 -6.25 -2.27
N THR A 20 0.19 -6.57 -3.28
CA THR A 20 0.64 -7.29 -4.49
C THR A 20 0.80 -6.38 -5.71
N ALA A 21 0.12 -5.23 -5.71
CA ALA A 21 0.20 -4.24 -6.79
C ALA A 21 -0.19 -2.85 -6.28
N CYS A 22 0.33 -1.80 -6.90
CA CYS A 22 -0.11 -0.43 -6.68
C CYS A 22 0.06 0.44 -7.93
N ALA A 23 -0.74 1.50 -8.05
CA ALA A 23 -0.66 2.49 -9.13
C ALA A 23 -1.28 3.83 -8.71
N PHE A 24 -0.71 4.93 -9.19
CA PHE A 24 -1.32 6.24 -9.08
C PHE A 24 -2.27 6.50 -10.26
N SER A 25 -3.32 7.30 -10.04
CA SER A 25 -4.08 7.86 -11.15
C SER A 25 -3.20 8.81 -11.99
N PRO A 26 -3.52 9.02 -13.29
CA PRO A 26 -2.74 9.91 -14.15
C PRO A 26 -2.61 11.35 -13.63
N ASP A 27 -3.61 11.83 -12.88
CA ASP A 27 -3.61 13.15 -12.25
C ASP A 27 -2.99 13.16 -10.84
N GLY A 28 -2.52 12.02 -10.34
CA GLY A 28 -1.87 11.87 -9.03
C GLY A 28 -2.79 12.04 -7.83
N LYS A 29 -4.12 12.14 -8.01
CA LYS A 29 -5.07 12.35 -6.91
C LYS A 29 -5.47 11.06 -6.20
N PHE A 30 -5.27 9.92 -6.83
CA PHE A 30 -5.62 8.63 -6.24
C PHE A 30 -4.43 7.67 -6.25
N LEU A 31 -4.37 6.84 -5.21
CA LEU A 31 -3.52 5.67 -5.13
C LEU A 31 -4.41 4.42 -5.05
N ALA A 32 -4.34 3.57 -6.05
CA ALA A 32 -4.91 2.23 -6.00
C ALA A 32 -3.85 1.24 -5.51
N HIS A 33 -4.24 0.29 -4.67
CA HIS A 33 -3.41 -0.88 -4.39
C HIS A 33 -4.25 -2.12 -4.09
N ALA A 34 -3.69 -3.27 -4.41
CA ALA A 34 -4.30 -4.57 -4.15
C ALA A 34 -3.58 -5.25 -2.99
N ILE A 35 -4.35 -5.90 -2.13
CA ILE A 35 -3.83 -6.88 -1.17
C ILE A 35 -4.27 -8.28 -1.56
N GLY A 36 -3.41 -9.25 -1.29
CA GLY A 36 -3.67 -10.65 -1.59
C GLY A 36 -2.49 -11.51 -1.18
N TYR A 37 -2.69 -12.83 -1.18
CA TYR A 37 -1.58 -13.75 -1.00
C TYR A 37 -0.64 -13.66 -2.22
N ASP A 38 0.65 -13.49 -1.96
CA ASP A 38 1.68 -13.19 -2.97
C ASP A 38 2.67 -14.34 -3.18
N TRP A 39 2.38 -15.53 -2.63
CA TRP A 39 3.24 -16.71 -2.65
C TRP A 39 4.58 -16.58 -1.92
N SER A 40 4.82 -15.49 -1.18
CA SER A 40 6.06 -15.30 -0.40
C SER A 40 6.33 -16.39 0.64
N ARG A 41 5.32 -17.17 1.02
CA ARG A 41 5.44 -18.30 1.97
C ARG A 41 5.05 -19.67 1.39
N GLY A 42 4.91 -19.79 0.07
CA GLY A 42 4.57 -21.05 -0.60
C GLY A 42 3.12 -21.53 -0.43
N PRO A 43 2.73 -22.60 -1.16
CA PRO A 43 1.34 -23.03 -1.25
C PRO A 43 0.73 -23.51 0.07
N ASP A 44 1.55 -23.99 1.01
CA ASP A 44 1.10 -24.50 2.31
C ASP A 44 0.50 -23.42 3.21
N GLU A 45 0.83 -22.15 2.94
CA GLU A 45 0.33 -20.97 3.64
C GLU A 45 -0.80 -20.27 2.87
N TYR A 46 -1.35 -20.89 1.81
CA TYR A 46 -2.46 -20.34 1.04
C TYR A 46 -3.82 -20.86 1.51
N TYR A 47 -4.58 -20.00 2.20
CA TYR A 47 -5.92 -20.33 2.73
C TYR A 47 -7.01 -19.50 2.02
N PRO A 48 -7.50 -19.90 0.82
CA PRO A 48 -8.36 -19.06 -0.02
C PRO A 48 -9.71 -18.66 0.60
N GLN A 49 -10.23 -19.45 1.54
CA GLN A 49 -11.48 -19.11 2.23
C GLN A 49 -11.31 -17.95 3.24
N GLN A 50 -10.09 -17.76 3.76
CA GLN A 50 -9.74 -16.75 4.75
C GLN A 50 -9.00 -15.56 4.12
N MET A 51 -8.20 -15.83 3.10
CA MET A 51 -7.35 -14.86 2.41
C MET A 51 -8.09 -14.24 1.22
N LYS A 52 -8.98 -13.29 1.51
CA LYS A 52 -9.78 -12.59 0.49
C LYS A 52 -8.99 -11.43 -0.11
N PRO A 53 -8.63 -11.45 -1.41
CA PRO A 53 -8.01 -10.31 -2.06
C PRO A 53 -8.92 -9.09 -2.05
N GLN A 54 -8.34 -7.91 -1.89
CA GLN A 54 -9.09 -6.64 -1.85
C GLN A 54 -8.36 -5.58 -2.66
N LEU A 55 -9.13 -4.68 -3.28
CA LEU A 55 -8.65 -3.49 -3.95
C LEU A 55 -9.06 -2.27 -3.13
N TYR A 56 -8.08 -1.43 -2.78
CA TYR A 56 -8.32 -0.16 -2.12
C TYR A 56 -8.01 0.99 -3.07
N ILE A 57 -8.78 2.06 -2.96
CA ILE A 57 -8.55 3.33 -3.66
C ILE A 57 -8.50 4.42 -2.59
N HIS A 58 -7.35 5.08 -2.49
CA HIS A 58 -7.11 6.18 -1.56
C HIS A 58 -7.14 7.49 -2.33
N GLN A 59 -7.91 8.45 -1.86
CA GLN A 59 -7.78 9.83 -2.31
C GLN A 59 -6.60 10.46 -1.57
N LEU A 60 -5.64 10.99 -2.30
CA LEU A 60 -4.44 11.60 -1.74
C LEU A 60 -4.69 13.08 -1.46
N GLN A 61 -4.33 13.50 -0.26
CA GLN A 61 -4.43 14.85 0.24
C GLN A 61 -3.06 15.34 0.72
N GLN A 62 -2.87 16.66 0.76
CA GLN A 62 -1.64 17.26 1.28
C GLN A 62 -1.33 16.80 2.71
N THR A 63 -2.37 16.52 3.51
CA THR A 63 -2.28 16.05 4.90
C THR A 63 -1.70 14.65 5.03
N ASP A 64 -1.69 13.85 3.95
CA ASP A 64 -1.07 12.53 3.95
C ASP A 64 0.46 12.61 3.93
N ILE A 65 1.00 13.81 3.63
CA ILE A 65 2.42 14.10 3.69
C ILE A 65 2.79 14.47 5.13
N VAL A 66 3.30 13.50 5.88
CA VAL A 66 3.83 13.74 7.23
C VAL A 66 5.27 14.21 7.11
N ALA A 67 5.55 15.42 7.61
CA ALA A 67 6.93 15.90 7.74
C ALA A 67 7.68 15.00 8.74
N PRO A 68 8.95 14.62 8.48
CA PRO A 68 9.72 13.87 9.45
C PRO A 68 9.82 14.69 10.75
N ASN A 69 9.47 14.06 11.89
CA ASN A 69 9.77 14.62 13.20
C ASN A 69 11.29 14.79 13.29
N ARG A 70 11.76 16.04 13.35
CA ARG A 70 13.15 16.38 13.65
C ARG A 70 13.44 16.19 15.13
#